data_AF-A0A938QDX6-F1
#
_entry.id   AF-A0A938QDX6-F1
#
_cell.length_a   1.000
_cell.length_b   1.000
_cell.length_c   1.000
_cell.angle_alpha   90.00
_cell.angle_beta   90.00
_cell.angle_gamma   90.00
#
_symmetry.space_group_name_H-M   'P 1'
#
loop_
_entity.id
_entity.type
_entity.pdbx_description
1 polymer ?
#
loop_
_entity_poly.entity_id
_entity_poly.type
_entity_poly.pdbx_seq_one_letter_code
_entity_poly.pdbx_strand_id
1 'polypeptide(L)'
;MSRSFHSREEDWSTKFYSDPVTVIEFYDTMKRSVHLQPEKRLMLALLDDAVKCFQKYFAAQRGRGKRRFIEVEQWFWDKQRDDVFSFEHVCAVLGLSPGYLRRMLLKWKESTSTENAQSSTTLAIKRTRRRLHYAA
;
A
#
# COMPACT_ATOMS: atom_id res chain seq x y z
N MET A 1 -47.69 1.24 -1.68
CA MET A 1 -46.47 1.22 -0.84
C MET A 1 -45.32 0.76 -1.71
N SER A 2 -44.62 1.71 -2.33
CA SER A 2 -43.42 1.46 -3.12
C SER A 2 -42.55 2.69 -2.92
N ARG A 3 -41.55 2.61 -2.04
CA ARG A 3 -40.57 3.70 -1.90
C ARG A 3 -39.40 3.38 -2.81
N SER A 4 -39.33 4.16 -3.87
CA SER A 4 -38.30 4.15 -4.88
C SER A 4 -36.91 4.31 -4.28
N PHE A 5 -36.03 3.52 -4.87
CA PHE A 5 -34.57 3.59 -4.86
C PHE A 5 -34.10 4.96 -5.40
N HIS A 6 -33.43 5.80 -4.61
CA HIS A 6 -32.40 6.71 -5.13
C HIS A 6 -31.53 7.35 -4.03
N SER A 7 -30.22 7.27 -4.28
CA SER A 7 -29.19 8.26 -3.97
C SER A 7 -28.69 8.40 -2.52
N ARG A 8 -27.56 7.73 -2.25
CA ARG A 8 -26.36 8.44 -1.79
C ARG A 8 -25.09 7.68 -2.12
N GLU A 9 -24.87 7.43 -3.40
CA GLU A 9 -23.49 7.19 -3.88
C GLU A 9 -22.78 8.54 -3.80
N GLU A 10 -22.16 8.76 -2.65
CA GLU A 10 -21.28 9.89 -2.42
C GLU A 10 -20.19 9.85 -3.50
N ASP A 11 -20.07 10.92 -4.27
CA ASP A 11 -19.03 11.09 -5.27
C ASP A 11 -17.67 11.18 -4.57
N TRP A 12 -17.08 10.01 -4.32
CA TRP A 12 -15.75 9.86 -3.75
C TRP A 12 -14.65 10.33 -4.72
N SER A 13 -14.97 10.53 -6.00
CA SER A 13 -13.99 10.89 -7.03
C SER A 13 -13.51 12.34 -6.89
N THR A 14 -14.38 13.26 -6.47
CA THR A 14 -14.07 14.69 -6.38
C THR A 14 -13.33 15.08 -5.09
N LYS A 15 -13.31 14.20 -4.07
CA LYS A 15 -12.75 14.54 -2.74
C LYS A 15 -11.26 14.22 -2.57
N PHE A 16 -10.64 13.51 -3.51
CA PHE A 16 -9.23 13.11 -3.40
C PHE A 16 -8.24 14.06 -4.10
N TYR A 17 -8.68 15.19 -4.66
CA TYR A 17 -7.80 16.03 -5.49
C TYR A 17 -7.37 17.39 -4.89
N SER A 18 -7.34 17.57 -3.57
CA SER A 18 -6.77 18.82 -3.03
C SER A 18 -6.10 18.67 -1.68
N ASP A 19 -4.99 17.92 -1.65
CA ASP A 19 -3.76 18.23 -0.89
C ASP A 19 -2.73 17.12 -1.20
N PRO A 20 -1.43 17.37 -1.45
CA PRO A 20 -0.44 16.31 -1.59
C PRO A 20 -0.07 15.79 -0.20
N VAL A 21 -1.02 15.16 0.48
CA VAL A 21 -0.70 14.28 1.60
C VAL A 21 0.25 13.25 1.04
N THR A 22 1.45 13.14 1.62
CA THR A 22 2.39 12.13 1.16
C THR A 22 1.69 10.77 1.28
N VAL A 23 1.82 9.90 0.26
CA VAL A 23 1.17 8.57 0.31
C VAL A 23 1.51 7.83 1.62
N ILE A 24 2.66 8.12 2.21
CA ILE A 24 3.09 7.64 3.52
C ILE A 24 2.23 8.21 4.67
N GLU A 25 1.97 9.52 4.73
CA GLU A 25 1.10 10.13 5.74
C GLU A 25 -0.36 9.73 5.57
N PHE A 26 -0.85 9.64 4.33
CA PHE A 26 -2.18 9.13 4.06
C PHE A 26 -2.31 7.70 4.56
N TYR A 27 -1.30 6.88 4.26
CA TYR A 27 -1.23 5.50 4.68
C TYR A 27 -1.13 5.32 6.20
N ASP A 28 -0.37 6.16 6.89
CA ASP A 28 -0.26 6.17 8.36
C ASP A 28 -1.57 6.67 9.01
N THR A 29 -2.22 7.68 8.41
CA THR A 29 -3.55 8.15 8.83
C THR A 29 -4.60 7.07 8.69
N MET A 30 -4.63 6.37 7.54
CA MET A 30 -5.54 5.27 7.28
C MET A 30 -5.31 4.11 8.24
N LYS A 31 -4.05 3.74 8.51
CA LYS A 31 -3.72 2.70 9.51
C LYS A 31 -4.22 3.01 10.91
N ARG A 32 -4.32 4.29 11.27
CA ARG A 32 -4.78 4.76 12.58
C ARG A 32 -6.29 4.96 12.65
N SER A 33 -6.98 4.93 11.52
CA SER A 33 -8.43 5.13 11.47
C SER A 33 -9.20 3.89 11.94
N VAL A 34 -9.86 4.01 13.08
CA VAL A 34 -10.72 2.96 13.67
C VAL A 34 -11.98 2.71 12.83
N HIS A 35 -12.39 3.69 12.01
CA HIS A 35 -13.65 3.72 11.26
C HIS A 35 -13.56 3.17 9.83
N LEU A 36 -12.43 2.55 9.44
CA LEU A 36 -12.37 1.87 8.14
C LEU A 36 -13.29 0.66 8.14
N GLN A 37 -14.15 0.60 7.11
CA GLN A 37 -14.89 -0.59 6.74
C GLN A 37 -13.93 -1.81 6.67
N PRO A 38 -14.38 -2.99 7.13
CA PRO A 38 -13.51 -4.16 7.26
C PRO A 38 -12.84 -4.55 5.94
N GLU A 39 -13.51 -4.35 4.81
CA GLU A 39 -12.99 -4.59 3.46
C GLU A 39 -11.83 -3.64 3.13
N LYS A 40 -11.98 -2.34 3.39
CA LYS A 40 -10.92 -1.35 3.18
C LYS A 40 -9.71 -1.63 4.07
N ARG A 41 -9.95 -2.11 5.30
CA ARG A 41 -8.90 -2.50 6.24
C ARG A 41 -8.11 -3.71 5.72
N LEU A 42 -8.80 -4.69 5.14
CA LEU A 42 -8.16 -5.83 4.49
C LEU A 42 -7.31 -5.39 3.30
N MET A 43 -7.84 -4.54 2.42
CA MET A 43 -7.10 -4.02 1.27
C MET A 43 -5.87 -3.21 1.67
N LEU A 44 -5.98 -2.42 2.75
CA LEU A 44 -4.85 -1.68 3.33
C LEU A 44 -3.77 -2.63 3.88
N ALA A 45 -4.19 -3.70 4.56
CA ALA A 45 -3.28 -4.72 5.08
C ALA A 45 -2.59 -5.50 3.95
N LEU A 46 -3.31 -5.82 2.89
CA LEU A 46 -2.77 -6.43 1.68
C LEU A 46 -1.69 -5.54 1.05
N LEU A 47 -1.99 -4.25 0.88
CA LEU A 47 -1.02 -3.29 0.35
C LEU A 47 0.21 -3.14 1.27
N ASP A 48 0.02 -3.15 2.59
CA ASP A 48 1.12 -3.14 3.57
C ASP A 48 2.07 -4.32 3.38
N ASP A 49 1.48 -5.51 3.28
CA ASP A 49 2.23 -6.75 3.21
C ASP A 49 2.96 -6.84 1.87
N ALA A 50 2.31 -6.43 0.76
CA ALA A 50 2.94 -6.36 -0.55
C ALA A 50 4.16 -5.43 -0.55
N VAL A 51 4.03 -4.20 -0.02
CA VAL A 51 5.17 -3.26 0.05
C VAL A 51 6.30 -3.82 0.92
N LYS A 52 5.98 -4.40 2.08
CA LYS A 52 6.97 -5.03 2.96
C LYS A 52 7.66 -6.22 2.29
N CYS A 53 6.92 -7.06 1.58
CA CYS A 53 7.46 -8.20 0.86
C CYS A 53 8.38 -7.72 -0.28
N PHE A 54 7.97 -6.70 -1.04
CA PHE A 54 8.79 -6.09 -2.09
C PHE A 54 10.12 -5.61 -1.53
N GLN A 55 10.09 -4.83 -0.44
CA GLN A 55 11.31 -4.30 0.19
C GLN A 55 12.18 -5.38 0.80
N LYS A 56 11.57 -6.34 1.51
CA LYS A 56 12.28 -7.41 2.23
C LYS A 56 13.00 -8.38 1.27
N TYR A 57 12.37 -8.70 0.15
CA TYR A 57 12.89 -9.70 -0.78
C TYR A 57 13.55 -9.10 -2.03
N PHE A 58 13.70 -7.78 -2.08
CA PHE A 58 14.36 -7.07 -3.17
C PHE A 58 15.76 -7.62 -3.50
N ALA A 59 16.58 -7.88 -2.48
CA ALA A 59 17.93 -8.44 -2.65
C ALA A 59 17.95 -9.98 -2.69
N ALA A 60 16.80 -10.66 -2.62
CA ALA A 60 16.74 -12.12 -2.56
C ALA A 60 17.03 -12.74 -3.94
N GLN A 61 18.22 -13.34 -4.08
CA GLN A 61 18.66 -13.91 -5.37
C GLN A 61 18.13 -15.33 -5.66
N ARG A 62 17.70 -16.10 -4.64
CA ARG A 62 17.29 -17.52 -4.79
C ARG A 62 16.19 -17.94 -3.81
N GLY A 63 15.56 -19.07 -4.10
CA GLY A 63 14.62 -19.76 -3.22
C GLY A 63 13.25 -19.07 -3.10
N ARG A 64 12.55 -19.36 -1.98
CA ARG A 64 11.19 -18.88 -1.72
C ARG A 64 11.08 -17.34 -1.68
N GLY A 65 12.15 -16.65 -1.27
CA GLY A 65 12.19 -15.18 -1.24
C GLY A 65 12.09 -14.56 -2.63
N LYS A 66 12.86 -15.07 -3.60
CA LYS A 66 12.81 -14.61 -5.00
C LYS A 66 11.43 -14.82 -5.62
N ARG A 67 10.82 -15.99 -5.38
CA ARG A 67 9.47 -16.28 -5.89
C ARG A 67 8.43 -15.30 -5.36
N ARG A 68 8.45 -15.01 -4.05
CA ARG A 68 7.56 -14.01 -3.44
C ARG A 68 7.80 -12.61 -3.98
N PHE A 69 9.07 -12.23 -4.21
CA PHE A 69 9.39 -10.95 -4.81
C PHE A 69 8.79 -10.82 -6.22
N ILE A 70 8.99 -11.82 -7.08
CA ILE A 70 8.46 -11.83 -8.44
C ILE A 70 6.93 -11.76 -8.45
N GLU A 71 6.27 -12.52 -7.58
CA GLU A 71 4.81 -12.51 -7.46
C GLU A 71 4.27 -11.13 -7.08
N VAL A 72 4.90 -10.49 -6.09
CA VAL A 72 4.53 -9.15 -5.65
C VAL A 72 4.87 -8.08 -6.69
N GLU A 73 6.03 -8.17 -7.35
CA GLU A 73 6.42 -7.27 -8.44
C GLU A 73 5.44 -7.41 -9.62
N GLN A 74 5.05 -8.63 -10.00
CA GLN A 74 4.02 -8.85 -11.01
C GLN A 74 2.70 -8.22 -10.60
N TRP A 75 2.24 -8.43 -9.36
CA TRP A 75 1.00 -7.84 -8.86
C TRP A 75 1.00 -6.31 -8.93
N PHE A 76 2.11 -5.66 -8.56
CA PHE A 76 2.23 -4.20 -8.67
C PHE A 76 2.20 -3.71 -10.12
N TRP A 77 2.78 -4.44 -11.08
CA TRP A 77 2.88 -4.01 -12.49
C TRP A 77 1.77 -4.51 -13.41
N ASP A 78 0.94 -5.43 -12.93
CA ASP A 78 -0.22 -5.92 -13.67
C ASP A 78 -1.25 -4.78 -13.82
N LYS A 79 -1.67 -4.52 -15.05
CA LYS A 79 -2.63 -3.47 -15.43
C LYS A 79 -3.95 -4.02 -15.96
N GLN A 80 -4.05 -5.33 -16.15
CA GLN A 80 -5.16 -5.96 -16.89
C GLN A 80 -6.01 -6.88 -16.01
N ARG A 81 -5.71 -6.95 -14.71
CA ARG A 81 -6.53 -7.70 -13.76
C ARG A 81 -7.66 -6.83 -13.23
N ASP A 82 -8.89 -7.24 -13.54
CA ASP A 82 -10.13 -6.67 -12.97
C ASP A 82 -10.55 -7.38 -11.67
N ASP A 83 -9.63 -8.11 -11.03
CA ASP A 83 -9.88 -8.79 -9.76
C ASP A 83 -10.10 -7.77 -8.62
N VAL A 84 -10.92 -8.14 -7.63
CA VAL A 84 -11.23 -7.33 -6.43
C VAL A 84 -10.00 -6.96 -5.59
N PHE A 85 -8.92 -7.74 -5.73
CA PHE A 85 -7.63 -7.52 -5.07
C PHE A 85 -6.53 -7.16 -6.07
N SER A 86 -6.88 -6.76 -7.29
CA SER A 86 -5.90 -6.17 -8.20
C SER A 86 -5.31 -4.91 -7.58
N PHE A 87 -4.05 -4.62 -7.90
CA PHE A 87 -3.38 -3.43 -7.39
C PHE A 87 -4.13 -2.14 -7.78
N GLU A 88 -4.65 -2.06 -9.00
CA GLU A 88 -5.45 -0.93 -9.49
C GLU A 88 -6.73 -0.74 -8.66
N HIS A 89 -7.48 -1.83 -8.41
CA HIS A 89 -8.72 -1.76 -7.61
C HIS A 89 -8.43 -1.39 -6.14
N VAL A 90 -7.40 -1.99 -5.54
CA VAL A 90 -6.96 -1.66 -4.18
C VAL A 90 -6.60 -0.18 -4.07
N CYS A 91 -5.87 0.36 -5.04
CA CYS A 91 -5.54 1.78 -5.07
C CYS A 91 -6.79 2.65 -5.19
N ALA A 92 -7.72 2.30 -6.08
CA ALA A 92 -8.97 3.03 -6.25
C ALA A 92 -9.82 3.07 -4.97
N VAL A 93 -10.02 1.93 -4.31
CA VAL A 93 -10.81 1.84 -3.06
C VAL A 93 -10.15 2.61 -1.91
N LEU A 94 -8.81 2.63 -1.87
CA LEU A 94 -8.04 3.37 -0.88
C LEU A 94 -7.82 4.84 -1.25
N GLY A 95 -8.27 5.32 -2.42
CA GLY A 95 -8.05 6.71 -2.86
C GLY A 95 -6.58 7.03 -3.17
N LEU A 96 -5.80 6.03 -3.59
CA LEU A 96 -4.38 6.14 -3.91
C LEU A 96 -4.13 6.18 -5.42
N SER A 97 -3.07 6.87 -5.85
CA SER A 97 -2.63 6.81 -7.25
C SER A 97 -1.71 5.60 -7.48
N PRO A 98 -2.12 4.61 -8.29
CA PRO A 98 -1.31 3.42 -8.60
C PRO A 98 -0.01 3.80 -9.33
N GLY A 99 -0.08 4.79 -10.22
CA GLY A 99 1.10 5.33 -10.91
C GLY A 99 2.09 5.99 -9.96
N TYR A 100 1.61 6.72 -8.94
CA TYR A 100 2.49 7.32 -7.93
C TYR A 100 3.20 6.25 -7.09
N LEU A 101 2.47 5.25 -6.62
CA LEU A 101 3.03 4.13 -5.85
C LEU A 101 4.10 3.38 -6.64
N ARG A 102 3.85 3.06 -7.92
CA ARG A 102 4.86 2.44 -8.80
C ARG A 102 6.12 3.30 -8.93
N ARG A 103 5.98 4.61 -9.15
CA ARG A 103 7.13 5.54 -9.21
C ARG A 103 7.91 5.57 -7.90
N MET A 104 7.22 5.56 -6.76
CA MET A 104 7.86 5.54 -5.44
C MET A 104 8.65 4.24 -5.22
N LEU A 105 8.09 3.09 -5.60
CA LEU A 105 8.78 1.79 -5.54
C LEU A 105 10.01 1.73 -6.47
N LEU A 106 9.91 2.31 -7.67
CA LEU A 106 11.02 2.41 -8.61
C LEU A 106 12.16 3.28 -8.08
N LYS A 107 11.85 4.47 -7.56
CA LYS A 107 12.84 5.34 -6.92
C LYS A 107 13.54 4.65 -5.75
N TRP A 108 12.77 3.94 -4.92
CA TRP A 108 13.32 3.16 -3.81
C TRP A 108 14.29 2.06 -4.29
N LYS A 109 13.93 1.34 -5.36
CA LYS A 109 14.77 0.31 -6.00
C LYS A 109 16.07 0.90 -6.52
N GLU A 110 16.02 2.05 -7.17
CA GLU A 110 17.19 2.77 -7.67
C GLU A 110 18.12 3.19 -6.52
N SER A 111 17.59 3.82 -5.46
CA SER A 111 18.40 4.24 -4.30
C SER A 111 19.02 3.06 -3.55
N THR A 112 18.32 1.93 -3.46
CA THR A 112 18.83 0.73 -2.77
C THR A 112 19.91 0.02 -3.59
N SER A 113 19.83 0.08 -4.93
CA SER A 113 20.88 -0.45 -5.82
C SER A 113 22.18 0.35 -5.76
N THR A 114 22.11 1.67 -5.59
CA THR A 114 23.30 2.53 -5.37
C THR A 114 23.87 2.37 -3.96
N GLU A 115 23.04 2.20 -2.93
CA GLU A 115 23.50 1.95 -1.55
C GLU A 115 24.11 0.55 -1.36
N ASN A 116 23.79 -0.44 -2.19
CA ASN A 116 24.44 -1.76 -2.10
C ASN A 116 25.90 -1.75 -2.64
N ALA A 117 26.34 -0.65 -3.25
CA ALA A 117 27.75 -0.38 -3.57
C ALA A 117 28.47 0.42 -2.46
N GLN A 118 27.73 1.00 -1.50
CA GLN A 118 28.24 1.77 -0.36
C GLN A 118 27.42 1.42 0.88
N SER A 119 27.72 0.29 1.49
CA SER A 119 27.22 -0.21 2.78
C SER A 119 26.42 0.80 3.62
N SER A 120 25.18 0.42 3.96
CA SER A 120 24.48 0.86 5.18
C SER A 120 23.93 2.30 5.24
N THR A 121 22.77 2.57 4.63
CA THR A 121 21.88 3.67 5.06
C THR A 121 20.39 3.31 5.02
N THR A 122 19.99 2.44 5.95
CA THR A 122 18.79 2.60 6.80
C THR A 122 17.66 3.50 6.27
N LEU A 123 16.75 2.96 5.45
CA LEU A 123 15.34 3.36 5.57
C LEU A 123 14.75 2.62 6.77
N ALA A 124 15.09 3.12 7.96
CA ALA A 124 14.40 2.77 9.19
C ALA A 124 12.93 3.16 9.00
N ILE A 125 12.11 2.17 8.66
CA ILE A 125 10.77 2.12 9.19
C ILE A 125 10.96 2.14 10.71
N LYS A 126 10.94 3.34 11.31
CA LYS A 126 10.82 3.48 12.76
C LYS A 126 9.47 2.88 13.13
N ARG A 127 9.48 1.56 13.35
CA ARG A 127 8.44 0.85 14.07
C ARG A 127 8.46 1.40 15.47
N THR A 128 7.66 2.43 15.73
CA THR A 128 7.26 2.78 17.08
C THR A 128 6.57 1.55 17.65
N ARG A 129 7.33 0.75 18.41
CA ARG A 129 6.76 -0.26 19.31
C ARG A 129 5.97 0.51 20.37
N ARG A 130 4.69 0.80 20.11
CA ARG A 130 3.77 1.10 21.20
C ARG A 130 3.60 -0.21 21.97
N ARG A 131 4.33 -0.35 23.08
CA ARG A 131 4.01 -1.28 24.15
C ARG A 131 2.57 -0.97 24.56
N LEU A 132 1.63 -1.85 24.24
CA LEU A 132 0.34 -1.87 24.93
C LEU A 132 0.64 -2.42 26.33
N HIS A 133 0.79 -1.52 27.29
CA HIS A 133 0.58 -1.88 28.69
C HIS A 133 -0.93 -2.05 28.86
N TYR A 134 -1.41 -3.29 28.84
CA TYR A 134 -2.67 -3.63 29.47
C TYR A 134 -2.39 -3.72 30.98
N ALA A 135 -2.87 -2.72 31.72
CA ALA A 135 -3.02 -2.79 33.16
C ALA A 135 -4.45 -3.25 33.44
N ALA A 136 -4.57 -4.38 34.14
CA ALA A 136 -5.66 -4.72 35.04
C ALA A 136 -5.07 -5.64 36.11
#